data_AF-A0A366RWE6-F1
#
_entry.id   AF-A0A366RWE6-F1
#
_cell.length_a   1.000
_cell.length_b   1.000
_cell.length_c   1.000
_cell.angle_alpha   90.00
_cell.angle_beta   90.00
_cell.angle_gamma   90.00
#
_symmetry.space_group_name_H-M   'P 1'
#
loop_
_entity.id
_entity.type
_entity.pdbx_description
1 polymer ?
#
loop_
_entity_poly.entity_id
_entity_poly.type
_entity_poly.pdbx_seq_one_letter_code
_entity_poly.pdbx_strand_id
1 'polypeptide(L)'
;MNPFQKLPNEIIDAIFTNMHPANVWRFQQSAKSSERALDPHLRTRRYALDQLIEFGCKYGNNRAVRKALSLGADVSVMTVFGFGGYLQKSTILSASLHLDTVTLLFDLGARLDISPDRNCHGLQKYNTAEFFKLCSDRGARDQFDDFQSCIDRSLLENLPYIGESHDDAIDKVSMLMELGANPTKCMDEYFDRTAVSKLIADMEGEHYKRTEVSKLVTDTEGSYSTSWGFPVLELLLSSEQLDLNSPSLWLTEDFLKNTEMPPSQVQSPIAAAVRHMAVTGSTQIMDMLLEAGAKLNLPVHASLQPLLVYADATGNPDGPGYDYLCSHGATFEQTWHPEDFVEDYDSRPIFLLCSVWNRPPFILDVGNLGVITLFIERGAVKDVEIRFIKNSLRPMMGMDHEGAIPFNVIARYHFLLKLVLRDANISPSMSDEMNDLLREIVAETTVETTELGLSLDFSNIVDPVAVALLLERGAKLNAAVHGSWTTQDVRHDVASKLEKQPYFIVCNI
;
A
#
# COMPACT_ATOMS: atom_id res chain seq x y z
N MET A 1 -50.87 -38.07 14.96
CA MET A 1 -50.99 -38.91 13.75
C MET A 1 -50.10 -38.30 12.69
N ASN A 2 -49.20 -39.06 12.03
CA ASN A 2 -48.33 -38.49 11.00
C ASN A 2 -49.18 -38.14 9.76
N PRO A 3 -49.25 -36.87 9.32
CA PRO A 3 -50.05 -36.50 8.15
C PRO A 3 -49.58 -37.19 6.85
N PHE A 4 -48.32 -37.66 6.81
CA PHE A 4 -47.75 -38.36 5.67
C PHE A 4 -48.05 -39.86 5.61
N GLN A 5 -48.55 -40.47 6.69
CA GLN A 5 -48.86 -41.91 6.69
C GLN A 5 -50.00 -42.30 5.74
N LYS A 6 -50.80 -41.33 5.30
CA LYS A 6 -51.96 -41.56 4.41
C LYS A 6 -51.74 -41.03 2.98
N LEU A 7 -50.61 -40.39 2.71
CA LEU A 7 -50.32 -39.83 1.40
C LEU A 7 -49.52 -40.85 0.57
N PRO A 8 -49.83 -41.02 -0.72
CA PRO A 8 -48.97 -41.77 -1.65
C PRO A 8 -47.56 -41.17 -1.72
N ASN A 9 -46.55 -42.02 -1.86
CA ASN A 9 -45.14 -41.59 -1.92
C ASN A 9 -44.90 -40.57 -3.03
N GLU A 10 -45.64 -40.66 -4.14
CA GLU A 10 -45.55 -39.75 -5.29
C GLU A 10 -46.00 -38.33 -4.93
N ILE A 11 -47.01 -38.19 -4.07
CA ILE A 11 -47.48 -36.88 -3.58
C ILE A 11 -46.48 -36.31 -2.58
N ILE A 12 -45.92 -37.17 -1.73
CA ILE A 12 -44.87 -36.82 -0.77
C ILE A 12 -43.63 -36.32 -1.52
N ASP A 13 -43.18 -37.04 -2.55
CA ASP A 13 -42.06 -36.66 -3.42
C ASP A 13 -42.31 -35.33 -4.14
N ALA A 14 -43.51 -35.12 -4.69
CA ALA A 14 -43.86 -33.85 -5.36
C ALA A 14 -43.84 -32.66 -4.41
N ILE A 15 -44.35 -32.84 -3.18
CA ILE A 15 -44.34 -31.82 -2.13
C ILE A 15 -42.88 -31.50 -1.71
N PHE A 16 -42.06 -32.54 -1.48
CA PHE A 16 -40.71 -32.36 -0.95
C PHE A 16 -39.67 -31.96 -1.99
N THR A 17 -39.86 -32.30 -3.27
CA THR A 17 -39.02 -31.81 -4.38
C THR A 17 -39.01 -30.28 -4.42
N ASN A 18 -40.11 -29.64 -4.03
CA ASN A 18 -40.27 -28.19 -4.02
C ASN A 18 -39.91 -27.53 -2.68
N MET A 19 -39.60 -28.30 -1.63
CA MET A 19 -39.16 -27.75 -0.35
C MET A 19 -37.64 -27.72 -0.23
N HIS A 20 -37.08 -26.72 0.44
CA HIS A 20 -35.67 -26.74 0.82
C HIS A 20 -35.40 -27.88 1.83
N PRO A 21 -34.32 -28.67 1.73
CA PRO A 21 -34.04 -29.78 2.66
C PRO A 21 -34.03 -29.38 4.15
N ALA A 22 -33.60 -28.16 4.47
CA ALA A 22 -33.71 -27.61 5.83
C ALA A 22 -35.16 -27.54 6.36
N ASN A 23 -36.14 -27.28 5.49
CA ASN A 23 -37.55 -27.25 5.87
C ASN A 23 -38.10 -28.66 6.07
N VAL A 24 -37.66 -29.62 5.24
CA VAL A 24 -37.97 -31.04 5.41
C VAL A 24 -37.44 -31.53 6.76
N TRP A 25 -36.20 -31.18 7.09
CA TRP A 25 -35.58 -31.48 8.38
C TRP A 25 -36.34 -30.86 9.56
N ARG A 26 -36.70 -29.57 9.49
CA ARG A 26 -37.53 -28.91 10.52
C ARG A 26 -38.87 -29.63 10.71
N PHE A 27 -39.47 -30.11 9.62
CA PHE A 27 -40.69 -30.91 9.69
C PHE A 27 -40.45 -32.28 10.35
N GLN A 28 -39.37 -32.98 10.00
CA GLN A 28 -38.99 -34.26 10.63
C GLN A 28 -38.84 -34.12 12.15
N GLN A 29 -38.35 -32.99 12.64
CA GLN A 29 -38.24 -32.73 14.08
C GLN A 29 -39.58 -32.58 14.81
N SER A 30 -40.66 -32.23 14.10
CA SER A 30 -41.97 -32.01 14.72
C SER A 30 -42.65 -33.31 15.21
N ALA A 31 -42.27 -34.47 14.66
CA ALA A 31 -42.78 -35.77 15.09
C ALA A 31 -41.84 -36.94 14.73
N LYS A 32 -41.55 -37.83 15.71
CA LYS A 32 -40.71 -39.04 15.50
C LYS A 32 -41.21 -39.95 14.38
N SER A 33 -42.52 -40.01 14.17
CA SER A 33 -43.14 -40.79 13.08
C SER A 33 -42.89 -40.20 11.70
N SER A 34 -42.66 -38.89 11.61
CA SER A 34 -42.37 -38.18 10.36
C SER A 34 -40.89 -38.26 10.01
N GLU A 35 -40.01 -38.36 11.00
CA GLU A 35 -38.59 -38.58 10.77
C GLU A 35 -38.32 -39.83 9.90
N ARG A 36 -38.73 -41.02 10.35
CA ARG A 36 -38.52 -42.28 9.61
C ARG A 36 -39.23 -42.32 8.25
N ALA A 37 -40.39 -41.67 8.15
CA ALA A 37 -41.17 -41.65 6.91
C ALA A 37 -40.50 -40.82 5.81
N LEU A 38 -39.71 -39.80 6.18
CA LEU A 38 -39.14 -38.83 5.23
C LEU A 38 -37.67 -39.10 4.86
N ASP A 39 -36.99 -39.98 5.59
CA ASP A 39 -35.60 -40.36 5.31
C ASP A 39 -35.36 -40.92 3.89
N PRO A 40 -36.22 -41.79 3.32
CA PRO A 40 -36.03 -42.26 1.94
C PRO A 40 -36.07 -41.12 0.92
N HIS A 41 -36.93 -40.13 1.12
CA HIS A 41 -37.11 -39.00 0.20
C HIS A 41 -35.92 -38.03 0.20
N LEU A 42 -35.24 -37.88 1.35
CA LEU A 42 -33.98 -37.12 1.41
C LEU A 42 -32.85 -37.87 0.70
N ARG A 43 -32.84 -39.21 0.72
CA ARG A 43 -31.80 -40.01 0.05
C ARG A 43 -31.94 -40.04 -1.47
N THR A 44 -33.16 -40.03 -1.99
CA THR A 44 -33.41 -40.12 -3.44
C THR A 44 -33.20 -38.77 -4.15
N ARG A 45 -33.24 -37.66 -3.41
CA ARG A 45 -33.06 -36.33 -3.99
C ARG A 45 -31.59 -35.95 -4.12
N ARG A 46 -31.19 -35.61 -5.34
CA ARG A 46 -29.85 -35.11 -5.67
C ARG A 46 -29.48 -33.92 -4.77
N TYR A 47 -28.31 -34.00 -4.11
CA TYR A 47 -27.75 -32.99 -3.20
C TYR A 47 -28.57 -32.65 -1.94
N ALA A 48 -29.67 -33.37 -1.65
CA ALA A 48 -30.48 -33.04 -0.46
C ALA A 48 -29.72 -33.29 0.84
N LEU A 49 -28.85 -34.30 0.87
CA LEU A 49 -27.97 -34.57 2.00
C LEU A 49 -26.87 -33.51 2.12
N ASP A 50 -26.27 -33.09 1.01
CA ASP A 50 -25.27 -32.00 0.96
C ASP A 50 -25.85 -30.67 1.48
N GLN A 51 -27.07 -30.33 1.06
CA GLN A 51 -27.76 -29.13 1.52
C GLN A 51 -28.15 -29.20 3.00
N LEU A 52 -28.43 -30.40 3.52
CA LEU A 52 -28.75 -30.61 4.93
C LEU A 52 -27.49 -30.48 5.80
N ILE A 53 -26.35 -31.04 5.37
CA ILE A 53 -25.08 -30.87 6.08
C ILE A 53 -24.56 -29.44 5.96
N GLU A 54 -24.73 -28.76 4.82
CA GLU A 54 -24.42 -27.34 4.65
C GLU A 54 -25.22 -26.48 5.63
N PHE A 55 -26.53 -26.72 5.72
CA PHE A 55 -27.38 -26.09 6.72
C PHE A 55 -26.90 -26.38 8.15
N GLY A 56 -26.50 -27.63 8.41
CA GLY A 56 -25.91 -28.03 9.68
C GLY A 56 -24.67 -27.21 10.04
N CYS A 57 -23.71 -27.13 9.12
CA CYS A 57 -22.44 -26.44 9.32
C CYS A 57 -22.62 -24.93 9.46
N LYS A 58 -23.40 -24.29 8.56
CA LYS A 58 -23.60 -22.84 8.53
C LYS A 58 -24.29 -22.29 9.79
N TYR A 59 -25.16 -23.08 10.40
CA TYR A 59 -25.98 -22.65 11.55
C TYR A 59 -25.64 -23.39 12.86
N GLY A 60 -24.52 -24.10 12.93
CA GLY A 60 -24.13 -24.84 14.15
C GLY A 60 -25.10 -25.95 14.57
N ASN A 61 -25.87 -26.51 13.64
CA ASN A 61 -26.92 -27.48 13.95
C ASN A 61 -26.38 -28.92 13.93
N ASN A 62 -25.75 -29.32 15.03
CA ASN A 62 -25.18 -30.66 15.23
C ASN A 62 -26.17 -31.81 14.99
N ARG A 63 -27.49 -31.60 15.22
CA ARG A 63 -28.51 -32.62 14.93
C ARG A 63 -28.73 -32.80 13.43
N ALA A 64 -28.74 -31.71 12.66
CA ALA A 64 -28.83 -31.75 11.21
C ALA A 64 -27.61 -32.45 10.60
N VAL A 65 -26.40 -32.12 11.08
CA VAL A 65 -25.14 -32.77 10.67
C VAL A 65 -25.20 -34.27 10.91
N ARG A 66 -25.46 -34.69 12.16
CA ARG A 66 -25.58 -36.13 12.50
C ARG A 66 -26.65 -36.83 11.65
N LYS A 67 -27.77 -36.16 11.38
CA LYS A 67 -28.82 -36.71 10.53
C LYS A 67 -28.34 -36.93 9.10
N ALA A 68 -27.77 -35.92 8.47
CA ALA A 68 -27.24 -36.01 7.11
C ALA A 68 -26.23 -37.17 6.99
N LEU A 69 -25.30 -37.26 7.93
CA LEU A 69 -24.31 -38.34 7.99
C LEU A 69 -24.94 -39.72 8.18
N SER A 70 -25.94 -39.85 9.07
CA SER A 70 -26.68 -41.11 9.25
C SER A 70 -27.47 -41.56 8.01
N LEU A 71 -27.76 -40.62 7.10
CA LEU A 71 -28.42 -40.88 5.84
C LEU A 71 -27.44 -41.18 4.70
N GLY A 72 -26.14 -41.06 4.93
CA GLY A 72 -25.08 -41.34 3.97
C GLY A 72 -24.40 -40.12 3.35
N ALA A 73 -24.54 -38.93 3.95
CA ALA A 73 -23.73 -37.77 3.54
C ALA A 73 -22.24 -38.03 3.81
N ASP A 74 -21.37 -37.49 2.97
CA ASP A 74 -19.93 -37.47 3.22
C ASP A 74 -19.62 -36.53 4.39
N VAL A 75 -18.68 -36.93 5.24
CA VAL A 75 -18.32 -36.22 6.48
C VAL A 75 -17.36 -35.07 6.26
N SER A 76 -16.55 -35.14 5.21
CA SER A 76 -15.48 -34.19 4.90
C SER A 76 -15.91 -33.17 3.84
N VAL A 77 -16.73 -33.59 2.87
CA VAL A 77 -17.10 -32.76 1.73
C VAL A 77 -18.60 -32.74 1.48
N MET A 78 -19.07 -31.60 0.99
CA MET A 78 -20.43 -31.42 0.51
C MET A 78 -20.46 -30.66 -0.82
N THR A 79 -21.46 -30.95 -1.64
CA THR A 79 -21.69 -30.23 -2.91
C THR A 79 -22.73 -29.13 -2.71
N VAL A 80 -22.32 -27.86 -2.89
CA VAL A 80 -23.19 -26.68 -2.75
C VAL A 80 -23.43 -25.99 -4.10
N PHE A 81 -24.50 -25.20 -4.18
CA PHE A 81 -24.80 -24.38 -5.37
C PHE A 81 -24.23 -22.97 -5.21
N GLY A 82 -23.39 -22.53 -6.15
CA GLY A 82 -22.74 -21.21 -6.14
C GLY A 82 -22.86 -20.46 -7.47
N PHE A 83 -22.20 -19.30 -7.56
CA PHE A 83 -22.12 -18.52 -8.80
C PHE A 83 -21.33 -19.31 -9.86
N GLY A 84 -22.03 -19.89 -10.83
CA GLY A 84 -21.42 -20.64 -11.94
C GLY A 84 -21.63 -22.16 -11.90
N GLY A 85 -22.24 -22.72 -10.85
CA GLY A 85 -22.60 -24.14 -10.82
C GLY A 85 -22.49 -24.80 -9.44
N TYR A 86 -22.33 -26.13 -9.46
CA TYR A 86 -22.12 -26.94 -8.26
C TYR A 86 -20.64 -27.00 -7.91
N LEU A 87 -20.31 -26.72 -6.66
CA LEU A 87 -18.95 -26.69 -6.13
C LEU A 87 -18.84 -27.59 -4.90
N GLN A 88 -17.72 -28.31 -4.78
CA GLN A 88 -17.40 -29.05 -3.57
C GLN A 88 -16.80 -28.12 -2.51
N LYS A 89 -17.22 -28.28 -1.26
CA LYS A 89 -16.73 -27.53 -0.11
C LYS A 89 -16.41 -28.45 1.06
N SER A 90 -15.40 -28.09 1.86
CA SER A 90 -15.12 -28.72 3.14
C SER A 90 -16.25 -28.43 4.13
N THR A 91 -16.72 -29.47 4.83
CA THR A 91 -17.69 -29.36 5.92
C THR A 91 -17.10 -28.62 7.11
N ILE A 92 -15.82 -28.87 7.45
CA ILE A 92 -15.08 -28.21 8.53
C ILE A 92 -14.99 -26.70 8.27
N LEU A 93 -14.52 -26.28 7.08
CA LEU A 93 -14.42 -24.85 6.75
C LEU A 93 -15.79 -24.17 6.74
N SER A 94 -16.85 -24.89 6.35
CA SER A 94 -18.21 -24.34 6.35
C SER A 94 -18.81 -24.22 7.75
N ALA A 95 -18.22 -24.89 8.73
CA ALA A 95 -18.60 -24.84 10.14
C ALA A 95 -17.65 -23.94 10.97
N SER A 96 -16.71 -23.21 10.36
CA SER A 96 -15.60 -22.55 11.08
C SER A 96 -16.04 -21.56 12.17
N LEU A 97 -17.23 -20.94 12.01
CA LEU A 97 -17.85 -20.05 13.01
C LEU A 97 -18.54 -20.78 14.17
N HIS A 98 -18.65 -22.11 14.13
CA HIS A 98 -19.34 -22.95 15.12
C HIS A 98 -18.40 -24.05 15.61
N LEU A 99 -17.49 -23.72 16.52
CA LEU A 99 -16.42 -24.63 16.98
C LEU A 99 -16.92 -25.97 17.55
N ASP A 100 -18.10 -26.00 18.18
CA ASP A 100 -18.75 -27.25 18.63
C ASP A 100 -19.09 -28.17 17.46
N THR A 101 -19.49 -27.60 16.32
CA THR A 101 -19.76 -28.35 15.09
C THR A 101 -18.46 -28.79 14.42
N VAL A 102 -17.42 -27.96 14.43
CA VAL A 102 -16.08 -28.36 13.94
C VAL A 102 -15.53 -29.52 14.76
N THR A 103 -15.61 -29.42 16.08
CA THR A 103 -15.22 -30.48 17.03
C THR A 103 -15.94 -31.78 16.72
N LEU A 104 -17.28 -31.72 16.54
CA LEU A 104 -18.09 -32.86 16.15
C LEU A 104 -17.62 -33.47 14.82
N LEU A 105 -17.34 -32.64 13.81
CA LEU A 105 -16.91 -33.13 12.50
C LEU A 105 -15.56 -33.85 12.60
N PHE A 106 -14.59 -33.29 13.34
CA PHE A 106 -13.32 -33.98 13.61
C PHE A 106 -13.52 -35.30 14.35
N ASP A 107 -14.38 -35.34 15.38
CA ASP A 107 -14.70 -36.57 16.13
C ASP A 107 -15.34 -37.65 15.23
N LEU A 108 -16.03 -37.24 14.17
CA LEU A 108 -16.63 -38.12 13.17
C LEU A 108 -15.68 -38.46 12.01
N GLY A 109 -14.42 -38.02 12.06
CA GLY A 109 -13.40 -38.34 11.07
C GLY A 109 -13.41 -37.45 9.83
N ALA A 110 -14.02 -36.25 9.90
CA ALA A 110 -13.90 -35.26 8.83
C ALA A 110 -12.43 -34.87 8.61
N ARG A 111 -12.07 -34.67 7.34
CA ARG A 111 -10.75 -34.16 6.91
C ARG A 111 -10.91 -32.84 6.15
N LEU A 112 -9.90 -31.99 6.24
CA LEU A 112 -9.79 -30.70 5.55
C LEU A 112 -9.26 -30.84 4.11
N ASP A 113 -8.52 -31.92 3.82
CA ASP A 113 -7.70 -32.11 2.61
C ASP A 113 -8.49 -32.43 1.33
N ILE A 114 -9.38 -31.53 0.90
CA ILE A 114 -10.01 -31.60 -0.43
C ILE A 114 -10.10 -30.20 -1.04
N SER A 115 -9.31 -29.93 -2.08
CA SER A 115 -9.40 -28.73 -2.93
C SER A 115 -9.46 -29.12 -4.41
N PRO A 116 -10.32 -28.46 -5.19
CA PRO A 116 -9.85 -28.03 -6.50
C PRO A 116 -10.20 -26.59 -6.87
N ASP A 117 -10.70 -25.75 -5.95
CA ASP A 117 -11.08 -24.37 -6.30
C ASP A 117 -10.43 -23.33 -5.39
N ARG A 118 -9.68 -22.42 -6.01
CA ARG A 118 -8.98 -21.27 -5.41
C ARG A 118 -9.95 -20.28 -4.74
N ASN A 119 -11.26 -20.46 -4.89
CA ASN A 119 -12.29 -19.65 -4.23
C ASN A 119 -12.50 -19.95 -2.74
N CYS A 120 -11.78 -20.92 -2.15
CA CYS A 120 -11.79 -21.15 -0.70
C CYS A 120 -11.17 -20.00 0.12
N HIS A 121 -10.45 -19.07 -0.53
CA HIS A 121 -10.01 -17.81 0.11
C HIS A 121 -11.17 -17.00 0.70
N GLY A 122 -12.37 -17.05 0.09
CA GLY A 122 -13.56 -16.35 0.60
C GLY A 122 -14.17 -16.95 1.87
N LEU A 123 -13.89 -18.22 2.19
CA LEU A 123 -14.33 -18.89 3.42
C LEU A 123 -13.29 -18.81 4.53
N GLN A 124 -12.00 -18.77 4.17
CA GLN A 124 -10.90 -18.55 5.12
C GLN A 124 -10.96 -17.16 5.78
N LYS A 125 -11.60 -16.20 5.09
CA LYS A 125 -11.78 -14.80 5.53
C LYS A 125 -12.49 -14.62 6.89
N TYR A 126 -13.17 -15.64 7.37
CA TYR A 126 -13.94 -15.60 8.62
C TYR A 126 -13.43 -16.61 9.66
N ASN A 127 -12.26 -17.21 9.44
CA ASN A 127 -11.69 -18.14 10.39
C ASN A 127 -11.08 -17.37 11.56
N THR A 128 -11.57 -17.69 12.76
CA THR A 128 -11.14 -17.06 14.01
C THR A 128 -9.87 -17.72 14.54
N ALA A 129 -9.18 -17.06 15.47
CA ALA A 129 -8.01 -17.60 16.13
C ALA A 129 -8.28 -18.97 16.78
N GLU A 130 -9.46 -19.12 17.38
CA GLU A 130 -9.91 -20.35 18.04
C GLU A 130 -10.11 -21.51 17.06
N PHE A 131 -10.54 -21.22 15.83
CA PHE A 131 -10.64 -22.24 14.78
C PHE A 131 -9.26 -22.80 14.43
N PHE A 132 -8.26 -21.93 14.23
CA PHE A 132 -6.89 -22.37 13.92
C PHE A 132 -6.24 -23.09 15.10
N LYS A 133 -6.51 -22.64 16.33
CA LYS A 133 -6.09 -23.36 17.55
C LYS A 133 -6.70 -24.74 17.60
N LEU A 134 -8.00 -24.88 17.37
CA LEU A 134 -8.67 -26.18 17.32
C LEU A 134 -8.08 -27.08 16.22
N CYS A 135 -7.81 -26.55 15.03
CA CYS A 135 -7.18 -27.33 13.95
C CYS A 135 -5.76 -27.78 14.34
N SER A 136 -5.00 -26.92 15.01
CA SER A 136 -3.68 -27.23 15.55
C SER A 136 -3.76 -28.36 16.60
N ASP A 137 -4.64 -28.22 17.58
CA ASP A 137 -4.81 -29.18 18.68
C ASP A 137 -5.30 -30.55 18.19
N ARG A 138 -6.06 -30.57 17.09
CA ARG A 138 -6.52 -31.79 16.43
C ARG A 138 -5.53 -32.38 15.44
N GLY A 139 -4.33 -31.81 15.31
CA GLY A 139 -3.28 -32.29 14.42
C GLY A 139 -3.65 -32.19 12.94
N ALA A 140 -4.45 -31.19 12.56
CA ALA A 140 -4.94 -30.99 11.19
C ALA A 140 -4.13 -29.94 10.41
N ARG A 141 -2.98 -29.48 10.93
CA ARG A 141 -2.13 -28.46 10.28
C ARG A 141 -1.65 -28.89 8.89
N ASP A 142 -1.35 -30.18 8.74
CA ASP A 142 -0.85 -30.80 7.49
C ASP A 142 -1.93 -30.96 6.41
N GLN A 143 -3.20 -30.68 6.75
CA GLN A 143 -4.33 -30.76 5.81
C GLN A 143 -4.62 -29.42 5.12
N PHE A 144 -3.86 -28.37 5.45
CA PHE A 144 -3.89 -27.09 4.76
C PHE A 144 -2.80 -27.06 3.69
N ASP A 145 -3.09 -26.44 2.55
CA ASP A 145 -2.09 -26.18 1.51
C ASP A 145 -0.96 -25.29 2.06
N ASP A 146 -1.33 -24.26 2.83
CA ASP A 146 -0.40 -23.39 3.55
C ASP A 146 -1.07 -22.90 4.85
N PHE A 147 -0.86 -23.63 5.94
CA PHE A 147 -1.38 -23.27 7.26
C PHE A 147 -0.82 -21.93 7.75
N GLN A 148 0.46 -21.65 7.45
CA GLN A 148 1.15 -20.44 7.91
C GLN A 148 0.53 -19.19 7.24
N SER A 149 0.35 -19.23 5.93
CA SER A 149 -0.32 -18.13 5.21
C SER A 149 -1.76 -17.90 5.71
N CYS A 150 -2.47 -18.97 6.11
CA CYS A 150 -3.81 -18.83 6.68
C CYS A 150 -3.81 -18.10 8.04
N ILE A 151 -2.87 -18.41 8.93
CA ILE A 151 -2.77 -17.72 10.23
C ILE A 151 -2.26 -16.29 10.08
N ASP A 152 -1.30 -16.04 9.19
CA ASP A 152 -0.79 -14.70 8.87
C ASP A 152 -1.91 -13.80 8.31
N ARG A 153 -2.73 -14.37 7.40
CA ARG A 153 -3.93 -13.70 6.87
C ARG A 153 -4.94 -13.41 7.96
N SER A 154 -5.23 -14.40 8.80
CA SER A 154 -6.20 -14.26 9.89
C SER A 154 -5.77 -13.15 10.86
N LEU A 155 -4.47 -13.01 11.14
CA LEU A 155 -3.95 -11.92 11.95
C LEU A 155 -4.26 -10.56 11.31
N LEU A 156 -4.00 -10.39 10.01
CA LEU A 156 -4.29 -9.14 9.29
C LEU A 156 -5.80 -8.81 9.26
N GLU A 157 -6.65 -9.81 9.10
CA GLU A 157 -8.11 -9.65 8.97
C GLU A 157 -8.82 -9.47 10.32
N ASN A 158 -8.31 -10.07 11.39
CA ASN A 158 -8.88 -9.98 12.75
C ASN A 158 -8.25 -8.88 13.61
N LEU A 159 -7.43 -8.00 13.03
CA LEU A 159 -7.12 -6.74 13.71
C LEU A 159 -8.44 -6.00 13.97
N PRO A 160 -8.68 -5.56 15.21
CA PRO A 160 -9.99 -5.08 15.63
C PRO A 160 -10.46 -3.94 14.75
N TYR A 161 -11.70 -4.08 14.28
CA TYR A 161 -12.41 -2.99 13.64
C TYR A 161 -13.00 -2.08 14.73
N ILE A 162 -13.24 -0.81 14.38
CA ILE A 162 -13.87 0.18 15.24
C ILE A 162 -15.20 -0.39 15.77
N GLY A 163 -15.26 -0.76 17.06
CA GLY A 163 -16.48 -1.20 17.76
C GLY A 163 -16.41 -2.53 18.53
N GLU A 164 -15.35 -3.33 18.43
CA GLU A 164 -15.19 -4.55 19.25
C GLU A 164 -14.68 -4.26 20.67
N SER A 165 -14.97 -5.17 21.62
CA SER A 165 -14.44 -5.10 23.00
C SER A 165 -12.93 -5.28 22.99
N HIS A 166 -12.20 -4.40 23.69
CA HIS A 166 -10.73 -4.38 23.69
C HIS A 166 -10.10 -5.73 24.09
N ASP A 167 -10.63 -6.37 25.13
CA ASP A 167 -10.08 -7.63 25.67
C ASP A 167 -10.18 -8.77 24.65
N ASP A 168 -11.30 -8.86 23.93
CA ASP A 168 -11.55 -9.92 22.94
C ASP A 168 -10.60 -9.81 21.74
N ALA A 169 -10.26 -8.59 21.33
CA ALA A 169 -9.32 -8.36 20.24
C ALA A 169 -7.88 -8.72 20.61
N ILE A 170 -7.44 -8.34 21.81
CA ILE A 170 -6.10 -8.67 22.32
C ILE A 170 -5.97 -10.18 22.46
N ASP A 171 -6.98 -10.87 23.00
CA ASP A 171 -6.98 -12.33 23.16
C ASP A 171 -6.88 -13.05 21.80
N LYS A 172 -7.63 -12.59 20.79
CA LYS A 172 -7.56 -13.14 19.42
C LYS A 172 -6.17 -12.95 18.80
N VAL A 173 -5.61 -11.74 18.88
CA VAL A 173 -4.26 -11.45 18.36
C VAL A 173 -3.24 -12.30 19.10
N SER A 174 -3.30 -12.36 20.44
CA SER A 174 -2.38 -13.16 21.26
C SER A 174 -2.43 -14.64 20.86
N MET A 175 -3.62 -15.20 20.66
CA MET A 175 -3.77 -16.58 20.23
C MET A 175 -3.18 -16.83 18.83
N LEU A 176 -3.33 -15.90 17.89
CA LEU A 176 -2.71 -16.01 16.57
C LEU A 176 -1.18 -15.90 16.64
N MET A 177 -0.65 -15.01 17.48
CA MET A 177 0.78 -14.89 17.74
C MET A 177 1.36 -16.17 18.37
N GLU A 178 0.65 -16.78 19.34
CA GLU A 178 1.01 -18.07 19.95
C GLU A 178 1.02 -19.22 18.93
N LEU A 179 0.15 -19.15 17.92
CA LEU A 179 0.12 -20.12 16.82
C LEU A 179 1.27 -19.92 15.82
N GLY A 180 2.03 -18.84 15.95
CA GLY A 180 3.19 -18.51 15.12
C GLY A 180 2.88 -17.55 13.98
N ALA A 181 1.78 -16.78 14.04
CA ALA A 181 1.48 -15.79 13.01
C ALA A 181 2.60 -14.74 12.91
N ASN A 182 2.96 -14.39 11.66
CA ASN A 182 3.99 -13.42 11.37
C ASN A 182 3.37 -12.03 11.14
N PRO A 183 3.62 -11.05 12.03
CA PRO A 183 2.98 -9.73 11.97
C PRO A 183 3.56 -8.84 10.86
N THR A 184 4.73 -9.18 10.32
CA THR A 184 5.40 -8.47 9.21
C THR A 184 5.26 -9.18 7.87
N LYS A 185 4.53 -10.29 7.80
CA LYS A 185 4.25 -10.95 6.53
C LYS A 185 3.44 -10.02 5.62
N CYS A 186 3.97 -9.78 4.43
CA CYS A 186 3.28 -9.06 3.36
C CYS A 186 2.31 -10.01 2.65
N MET A 187 1.10 -9.52 2.35
CA MET A 187 0.04 -10.31 1.71
C MET A 187 -0.38 -9.65 0.39
N ASP A 188 -0.06 -10.31 -0.73
CA ASP A 188 -0.28 -9.83 -2.11
C ASP A 188 -1.74 -9.45 -2.43
N GLU A 189 -2.71 -10.06 -1.75
CA GLU A 189 -4.15 -9.85 -2.01
C GLU A 189 -4.72 -8.55 -1.38
N TYR A 190 -3.97 -7.87 -0.50
CA TYR A 190 -4.49 -6.76 0.32
C TYR A 190 -3.58 -5.52 0.32
N PHE A 191 -3.27 -4.99 -0.87
CA PHE A 191 -2.45 -3.77 -1.05
C PHE A 191 -1.07 -3.86 -0.38
N ASP A 192 -0.49 -5.06 -0.34
CA ASP A 192 0.83 -5.31 0.23
C ASP A 192 1.00 -4.77 1.65
N ARG A 193 0.01 -5.08 2.51
CA ARG A 193 0.01 -4.67 3.91
C ARG A 193 0.49 -5.80 4.81
N THR A 194 1.13 -5.39 5.90
CA THR A 194 1.44 -6.23 7.05
C THR A 194 0.43 -5.96 8.17
N ALA A 195 0.33 -6.86 9.15
CA ALA A 195 -0.53 -6.61 10.31
C ALA A 195 -0.08 -5.34 11.06
N VAL A 196 1.23 -5.16 11.24
CA VAL A 196 1.81 -3.96 11.89
C VAL A 196 1.44 -2.69 11.12
N SER A 197 1.67 -2.66 9.81
CA SER A 197 1.41 -1.45 9.01
C SER A 197 -0.08 -1.11 8.90
N LYS A 198 -0.94 -2.13 8.80
CA LYS A 198 -2.40 -1.94 8.84
C LYS A 198 -2.84 -1.32 10.17
N LEU A 199 -2.38 -1.87 11.30
CA LEU A 199 -2.72 -1.34 12.63
C LEU A 199 -2.32 0.13 12.77
N ILE A 200 -1.11 0.49 12.36
CA ILE A 200 -0.62 1.88 12.43
C ILE A 200 -1.46 2.80 11.55
N ALA A 201 -1.84 2.37 10.34
CA ALA A 201 -2.69 3.15 9.43
C ALA A 201 -4.12 3.31 9.97
N ASP A 202 -4.65 2.30 10.65
CA ASP A 202 -5.97 2.40 11.30
C ASP A 202 -5.92 3.40 12.47
N MET A 203 -4.83 3.44 13.23
CA MET A 203 -4.57 4.45 14.27
C MET A 203 -4.46 5.88 13.69
N GLU A 204 -3.89 6.03 12.48
CA GLU A 204 -3.85 7.31 11.76
C GLU A 204 -5.25 7.78 11.33
N GLY A 205 -6.05 6.87 10.74
CA GLY A 205 -7.41 7.17 10.28
C GLY A 205 -8.36 7.60 11.40
N GLU A 206 -8.17 7.08 12.62
CA GLU A 206 -8.89 7.55 13.80
C GLU A 206 -8.56 9.01 14.15
N HIS A 207 -7.31 9.43 13.99
CA HIS A 207 -6.89 10.80 14.24
C HIS A 207 -7.54 11.78 13.24
N TYR A 208 -7.55 11.44 11.95
CA TYR A 208 -8.15 12.28 10.90
C TYR A 208 -9.66 12.51 11.15
N LYS A 209 -10.40 11.44 11.47
CA LYS A 209 -11.83 11.52 11.82
C LYS A 209 -12.10 12.41 13.04
N ARG A 210 -11.23 12.35 14.06
CA ARG A 210 -11.35 13.23 15.24
C ARG A 210 -11.20 14.70 14.88
N THR A 211 -10.21 15.07 14.05
CA THR A 211 -9.97 16.47 13.67
C THR A 211 -11.03 17.08 12.74
N GLU A 212 -11.69 16.27 11.90
CA GLU A 212 -12.81 16.75 11.08
C GLU A 212 -14.12 16.81 11.87
N VAL A 213 -14.42 15.81 12.72
CA VAL A 213 -15.67 15.77 13.50
C VAL A 213 -15.64 16.78 14.66
N SER A 214 -14.48 17.08 15.24
CA SER A 214 -14.36 18.12 16.27
C SER A 214 -14.66 19.54 15.76
N LYS A 215 -14.75 19.75 14.44
CA LYS A 215 -15.21 21.01 13.85
C LYS A 215 -16.74 21.11 13.73
N LEU A 216 -17.48 20.01 13.88
CA LEU A 216 -18.92 19.98 13.60
C LEU A 216 -19.84 19.64 14.78
N VAL A 217 -19.39 18.98 15.85
CA VAL A 217 -20.31 18.56 16.94
C VAL A 217 -19.63 18.57 18.32
N THR A 218 -20.27 19.25 19.28
CA THR A 218 -20.03 19.21 20.72
C THR A 218 -20.40 17.85 21.33
N ASP A 219 -19.57 17.39 22.27
CA ASP A 219 -19.88 16.47 23.38
C ASP A 219 -20.84 15.31 23.09
N THR A 220 -20.38 14.32 22.31
CA THR A 220 -20.77 12.93 22.58
C THR A 220 -19.51 12.16 22.98
N GLU A 221 -19.44 11.83 24.27
CA GLU A 221 -18.42 11.03 24.95
C GLU A 221 -18.36 9.59 24.42
N GLY A 222 -18.02 9.43 23.14
CA GLY A 222 -17.54 8.19 22.56
C GLY A 222 -16.03 8.29 22.40
N SER A 223 -15.29 7.90 23.42
CA SER A 223 -13.83 7.76 23.40
C SER A 223 -13.42 6.67 22.38
N TYR A 224 -13.37 7.00 21.09
CA TYR A 224 -12.79 6.15 20.04
C TYR A 224 -11.27 6.23 20.15
N SER A 225 -10.69 5.50 21.10
CA SER A 225 -9.38 5.82 21.68
C SER A 225 -8.33 4.79 21.35
N THR A 226 -7.13 5.33 21.09
CA THR A 226 -5.79 4.77 21.13
C THR A 226 -5.48 3.79 22.28
N SER A 227 -6.44 3.45 23.16
CA SER A 227 -6.30 2.56 24.31
C SER A 227 -5.98 1.11 23.94
N TRP A 228 -6.36 0.65 22.75
CA TRP A 228 -6.09 -0.73 22.30
C TRP A 228 -4.98 -0.82 21.25
N GLY A 229 -4.79 0.23 20.44
CA GLY A 229 -3.79 0.21 19.36
C GLY A 229 -2.37 0.00 19.88
N PHE A 230 -1.99 0.70 20.96
CA PHE A 230 -0.66 0.54 21.56
C PHE A 230 -0.43 -0.84 22.18
N PRO A 231 -1.32 -1.38 23.04
CA PRO A 231 -1.17 -2.75 23.56
C PRO A 231 -1.10 -3.82 22.46
N VAL A 232 -1.92 -3.70 21.41
CA VAL A 232 -1.87 -4.63 20.27
C VAL A 232 -0.55 -4.46 19.50
N LEU A 233 -0.08 -3.24 19.29
CA LEU A 233 1.21 -2.99 18.63
C LEU A 233 2.37 -3.58 19.44
N GLU A 234 2.41 -3.36 20.76
CA GLU A 234 3.40 -3.97 21.66
C GLU A 234 3.40 -5.50 21.53
N LEU A 235 2.21 -6.11 21.50
CA LEU A 235 2.06 -7.54 21.31
C LEU A 235 2.60 -8.00 19.95
N LEU A 236 2.29 -7.32 18.86
CA LEU A 236 2.82 -7.64 17.53
C LEU A 236 4.36 -7.50 17.47
N LEU A 237 4.92 -6.48 18.12
CA LEU A 237 6.37 -6.23 18.17
C LEU A 237 7.11 -7.18 19.12
N SER A 238 6.41 -7.92 19.98
CA SER A 238 7.02 -8.94 20.84
C SER A 238 7.33 -10.26 20.12
N SER A 239 6.99 -10.39 18.84
CA SER A 239 7.18 -11.60 18.05
C SER A 239 8.65 -12.00 17.88
N GLU A 240 8.95 -13.29 18.05
CA GLU A 240 10.29 -13.83 17.76
C GLU A 240 10.64 -13.80 16.26
N GLN A 241 9.64 -13.75 15.37
CA GLN A 241 9.82 -13.74 13.92
C GLN A 241 9.82 -12.32 13.33
N LEU A 242 10.01 -11.30 14.18
CA LEU A 242 9.88 -9.91 13.77
C LEU A 242 11.02 -9.49 12.84
N ASP A 243 10.69 -9.21 11.58
CA ASP A 243 11.55 -8.46 10.67
C ASP A 243 10.77 -7.29 10.07
N LEU A 244 10.89 -6.13 10.72
CA LEU A 244 10.25 -4.87 10.33
C LEU A 244 10.81 -4.28 9.03
N ASN A 245 11.97 -4.75 8.58
CA ASN A 245 12.68 -4.24 7.41
C ASN A 245 12.33 -5.05 6.15
N SER A 246 12.07 -6.35 6.32
CA SER A 246 11.71 -7.27 5.23
C SER A 246 10.58 -6.78 4.31
N PRO A 247 9.50 -6.12 4.79
CA PRO A 247 8.42 -5.69 3.90
C PRO A 247 8.91 -4.62 2.93
N SER A 248 9.69 -3.63 3.39
CA SER A 248 10.22 -2.57 2.54
C SER A 248 11.20 -3.10 1.49
N LEU A 249 12.02 -4.09 1.86
CA LEU A 249 12.96 -4.75 0.95
C LEU A 249 12.24 -5.60 -0.09
N TRP A 250 11.28 -6.43 0.34
CA TRP A 250 10.47 -7.24 -0.55
C TRP A 250 9.70 -6.39 -1.56
N LEU A 251 9.08 -5.29 -1.10
CA LEU A 251 8.39 -4.33 -1.97
C LEU A 251 9.31 -3.68 -3.01
N THR A 252 10.55 -3.38 -2.60
CA THR A 252 11.56 -2.87 -3.54
C THR A 252 11.91 -3.93 -4.57
N GLU A 253 12.13 -5.19 -4.16
CA GLU A 253 12.40 -6.29 -5.09
C GLU A 253 11.24 -6.59 -6.03
N ASP A 254 10.00 -6.52 -5.55
CA ASP A 254 8.81 -6.77 -6.35
C ASP A 254 8.61 -5.69 -7.41
N PHE A 255 8.78 -4.42 -7.03
CA PHE A 255 8.78 -3.29 -7.96
C PHE A 255 9.79 -3.50 -9.10
N LEU A 256 11.01 -3.93 -8.76
CA LEU A 256 12.07 -4.19 -9.75
C LEU A 256 11.74 -5.32 -10.71
N LYS A 257 10.96 -6.31 -10.28
CA LYS A 257 10.58 -7.46 -11.12
C LYS A 257 9.38 -7.15 -12.01
N ASN A 258 8.41 -6.39 -11.50
CA ASN A 258 7.12 -6.22 -12.14
C ASN A 258 6.96 -4.89 -12.88
N THR A 259 7.84 -3.90 -12.65
CA THR A 259 7.86 -2.57 -13.32
C THR A 259 6.57 -1.74 -13.19
N GLU A 260 5.61 -2.19 -12.40
CA GLU A 260 4.41 -1.43 -12.05
C GLU A 260 4.71 -0.64 -10.78
N MET A 261 4.52 0.69 -10.81
CA MET A 261 4.66 1.53 -9.61
C MET A 261 3.88 0.89 -8.45
N PRO A 262 4.50 0.71 -7.27
CA PRO A 262 3.76 0.26 -6.11
C PRO A 262 2.62 1.26 -5.92
N PRO A 263 1.36 0.80 -5.77
CA PRO A 263 0.26 1.71 -5.54
C PRO A 263 0.60 2.64 -4.37
N SER A 264 0.17 3.90 -4.41
CA SER A 264 0.41 4.92 -3.37
C SER A 264 -0.07 4.54 -1.95
N GLN A 265 -0.65 3.35 -1.82
CA GLN A 265 -1.20 2.73 -0.62
C GLN A 265 -0.38 1.55 -0.08
N VAL A 266 0.74 1.20 -0.71
CA VAL A 266 1.66 0.19 -0.18
C VAL A 266 2.27 0.72 1.11
N GLN A 267 2.09 -0.01 2.21
CA GLN A 267 2.46 0.44 3.55
C GLN A 267 3.36 -0.61 4.20
N SER A 268 4.67 -0.37 4.17
CA SER A 268 5.58 -1.01 5.12
C SER A 268 5.37 -0.41 6.52
N PRO A 269 5.76 -1.12 7.61
CA PRO A 269 5.62 -0.61 8.97
C PRO A 269 6.24 0.78 9.17
N ILE A 270 7.44 1.01 8.61
CA ILE A 270 8.14 2.29 8.69
C ILE A 270 7.37 3.37 7.94
N ALA A 271 6.92 3.11 6.71
CA ALA A 271 6.17 4.10 5.94
C ALA A 271 4.85 4.48 6.63
N ALA A 272 4.13 3.51 7.21
CA ALA A 272 2.92 3.75 7.99
C ALA A 272 3.22 4.61 9.23
N ALA A 273 4.29 4.31 9.98
CA ALA A 273 4.69 5.08 11.16
C ALA A 273 5.10 6.52 10.81
N VAL A 274 5.79 6.71 9.69
CA VAL A 274 6.14 8.06 9.20
C VAL A 274 4.90 8.87 8.86
N ARG A 275 3.92 8.28 8.15
CA ARG A 275 2.66 8.96 7.83
C ARG A 275 1.88 9.30 9.09
N HIS A 276 1.79 8.37 10.03
CA HIS A 276 1.20 8.63 11.34
C HIS A 276 1.91 9.79 12.06
N MET A 277 3.25 9.82 12.07
CA MET A 277 4.02 10.91 12.66
C MET A 277 3.77 12.25 11.95
N ALA A 278 3.65 12.26 10.63
CA ALA A 278 3.30 13.43 9.83
C ALA A 278 1.92 14.01 10.19
N VAL A 279 0.92 13.13 10.34
CA VAL A 279 -0.48 13.52 10.61
C VAL A 279 -0.69 13.93 12.07
N THR A 280 -0.07 13.22 13.01
CA THR A 280 -0.33 13.38 14.45
C THR A 280 0.72 14.24 15.18
N GLY A 281 1.91 14.40 14.59
CA GLY A 281 3.07 14.99 15.27
C GLY A 281 3.70 14.11 16.35
N SER A 282 3.19 12.88 16.57
CA SER A 282 3.69 11.95 17.59
C SER A 282 4.76 11.02 17.03
N THR A 283 5.89 10.89 17.74
CA THR A 283 6.98 9.96 17.41
C THR A 283 6.82 8.59 18.06
N GLN A 284 5.85 8.43 18.97
CA GLN A 284 5.76 7.26 19.86
C GLN A 284 5.75 5.91 19.13
N ILE A 285 4.99 5.80 18.02
CA ILE A 285 4.95 4.58 17.21
C ILE A 285 6.32 4.34 16.55
N MET A 286 6.97 5.39 16.05
CA MET A 286 8.29 5.27 15.44
C MET A 286 9.33 4.84 16.49
N ASP A 287 9.29 5.43 17.69
CA ASP A 287 10.17 5.05 18.80
C ASP A 287 10.04 3.54 19.10
N MET A 288 8.81 3.02 19.19
CA MET A 288 8.57 1.58 19.39
C MET A 288 9.11 0.71 18.25
N LEU A 289 8.95 1.13 16.98
CA LEU A 289 9.50 0.38 15.84
C LEU A 289 11.04 0.36 15.86
N LEU A 290 11.68 1.48 16.20
CA LEU A 290 13.13 1.60 16.28
C LEU A 290 13.69 0.75 17.44
N GLU A 291 13.02 0.77 18.61
CA GLU A 291 13.35 -0.11 19.74
C GLU A 291 13.23 -1.58 19.38
N ALA A 292 12.24 -1.93 18.53
CA ALA A 292 12.04 -3.26 17.99
C ALA A 292 12.97 -3.61 16.80
N GLY A 293 13.91 -2.73 16.42
CA GLY A 293 14.96 -3.02 15.44
C GLY A 293 14.68 -2.59 13.99
N ALA A 294 13.67 -1.73 13.76
CA ALA A 294 13.47 -1.09 12.47
C ALA A 294 14.65 -0.18 12.10
N LYS A 295 14.94 -0.06 10.80
CA LYS A 295 16.01 0.78 10.26
C LYS A 295 15.47 1.79 9.27
N LEU A 296 15.87 3.05 9.40
CA LEU A 296 15.41 4.13 8.52
C LEU A 296 16.25 4.29 7.25
N ASN A 297 17.46 3.74 7.21
CA ASN A 297 18.42 3.87 6.11
C ASN A 297 18.55 2.58 5.28
N LEU A 298 17.41 1.95 4.98
CA LEU A 298 17.41 0.76 4.14
C LEU A 298 17.69 1.14 2.66
N PRO A 299 18.31 0.23 1.88
CA PRO A 299 18.49 0.40 0.45
C PRO A 299 17.18 0.06 -0.29
N VAL A 300 16.15 0.89 -0.08
CA VAL A 300 14.79 0.67 -0.61
C VAL A 300 14.47 1.67 -1.71
N HIS A 301 13.43 1.37 -2.49
CA HIS A 301 12.87 2.28 -3.48
C HIS A 301 12.53 3.64 -2.87
N ALA A 302 12.67 4.73 -3.65
CA ALA A 302 12.52 6.10 -3.16
C ALA A 302 11.17 6.33 -2.47
N SER A 303 10.07 5.75 -3.00
CA SER A 303 8.71 5.85 -2.43
C SER A 303 8.57 5.32 -1.00
N LEU A 304 9.51 4.48 -0.55
CA LEU A 304 9.52 3.89 0.79
C LEU A 304 10.51 4.58 1.73
N GLN A 305 11.27 5.57 1.24
CA GLN A 305 12.24 6.27 2.07
C GLN A 305 11.55 7.19 3.09
N PRO A 306 11.92 7.13 4.39
CA PRO A 306 11.19 7.83 5.44
C PRO A 306 11.05 9.34 5.22
N LEU A 307 12.11 10.02 4.77
CA LEU A 307 12.05 11.48 4.54
C LEU A 307 11.11 11.84 3.39
N LEU A 308 11.04 11.02 2.35
CA LEU A 308 10.11 11.23 1.23
C LEU A 308 8.66 11.01 1.68
N VAL A 309 8.41 9.92 2.41
CA VAL A 309 7.07 9.61 2.94
C VAL A 309 6.59 10.74 3.86
N TYR A 310 7.48 11.29 4.69
CA TYR A 310 7.16 12.42 5.56
C TYR A 310 6.87 13.71 4.76
N ALA A 311 7.69 13.98 3.74
CA ALA A 311 7.50 15.11 2.85
C ALA A 311 6.15 15.07 2.13
N ASP A 312 5.82 13.94 1.52
CA ASP A 312 4.57 13.71 0.80
C ASP A 312 3.35 13.84 1.72
N ALA A 313 3.44 13.33 2.95
CA ALA A 313 2.34 13.39 3.91
C ALA A 313 2.13 14.78 4.53
N THR A 314 3.18 15.57 4.76
CA THR A 314 3.06 16.86 5.45
C THR A 314 2.95 18.07 4.51
N GLY A 315 3.67 18.06 3.39
CA GLY A 315 3.89 19.25 2.56
C GLY A 315 4.52 20.43 3.30
N ASN A 316 5.05 20.23 4.52
CA ASN A 316 5.51 21.31 5.40
C ASN A 316 7.02 21.21 5.63
N PRO A 317 7.85 22.16 5.17
CA PRO A 317 9.30 22.12 5.35
C PRO A 317 9.76 22.30 6.80
N ASP A 318 8.96 22.93 7.64
CA ASP A 318 9.29 23.22 9.05
C ASP A 318 8.82 22.10 10.00
N GLY A 319 8.42 20.95 9.44
CA GLY A 319 7.96 19.80 10.22
C GLY A 319 9.08 19.23 11.10
N PRO A 320 8.86 19.05 12.42
CA PRO A 320 9.89 18.53 13.33
C PRO A 320 10.32 17.09 12.99
N GLY A 321 9.53 16.37 12.18
CA GLY A 321 9.83 15.01 11.79
C GLY A 321 11.07 14.86 10.92
N TYR A 322 11.50 15.88 10.16
CA TYR A 322 12.74 15.78 9.37
C TYR A 322 13.96 15.61 10.27
N ASP A 323 14.11 16.48 11.27
CA ASP A 323 15.24 16.43 12.19
C ASP A 323 15.18 15.17 13.06
N TYR A 324 13.99 14.76 13.50
CA TYR A 324 13.79 13.49 14.21
C TYR A 324 14.26 12.30 13.36
N LEU A 325 13.77 12.16 12.12
CA LEU A 325 14.14 11.05 11.23
C LEU A 325 15.64 11.04 10.93
N CYS A 326 16.24 12.21 10.69
CA CYS A 326 17.70 12.33 10.48
C CYS A 326 18.50 11.91 11.72
N SER A 327 18.06 12.32 12.91
CA SER A 327 18.73 11.95 14.17
C SER A 327 18.69 10.44 14.45
N HIS A 328 17.74 9.73 13.83
CA HIS A 328 17.60 8.26 13.89
C HIS A 328 18.13 7.56 12.62
N GLY A 329 18.91 8.27 11.80
CA GLY A 329 19.69 7.69 10.71
C GLY A 329 19.07 7.78 9.32
N ALA A 330 17.89 8.38 9.13
CA ALA A 330 17.37 8.64 7.79
C ALA A 330 18.27 9.65 7.03
N THR A 331 18.41 9.48 5.71
CA THR A 331 19.28 10.33 4.89
C THR A 331 18.56 10.89 3.67
N PHE A 332 18.88 12.13 3.30
CA PHE A 332 18.41 12.75 2.06
C PHE A 332 19.17 12.24 0.82
N GLU A 333 20.37 11.69 1.03
CA GLU A 333 21.15 11.02 -0.01
C GLU A 333 20.55 9.63 -0.33
N GLN A 334 20.76 9.19 -1.57
CA GLN A 334 20.33 7.89 -2.04
C GLN A 334 21.09 6.77 -1.32
N THR A 335 20.39 5.89 -0.62
CA THR A 335 20.96 4.66 -0.01
C THR A 335 20.95 3.46 -0.95
N TRP A 336 20.19 3.54 -2.05
CA TRP A 336 20.00 2.43 -2.99
C TRP A 336 20.80 2.64 -4.28
N HIS A 337 21.68 1.69 -4.61
CA HIS A 337 22.41 1.66 -5.87
C HIS A 337 21.96 0.43 -6.66
N PRO A 338 21.06 0.55 -7.65
CA PRO A 338 20.92 -0.51 -8.62
C PRO A 338 22.21 -0.51 -9.45
N GLU A 339 23.09 -1.50 -9.23
CA GLU A 339 24.27 -1.69 -10.08
C GLU A 339 23.87 -2.03 -11.53
N ASP A 340 22.61 -2.42 -11.77
CA ASP A 340 22.15 -2.98 -13.04
C ASP A 340 20.97 -2.25 -13.74
N PHE A 341 20.38 -1.20 -13.16
CA PHE A 341 19.28 -0.47 -13.82
C PHE A 341 19.74 0.86 -14.41
N VAL A 342 19.78 0.85 -15.74
CA VAL A 342 20.07 1.98 -16.63
C VAL A 342 18.99 3.05 -16.42
N GLU A 343 19.40 4.21 -15.91
CA GLU A 343 18.67 5.48 -16.00
C GLU A 343 17.31 5.60 -15.28
N ASP A 344 17.07 4.92 -14.17
CA ASP A 344 15.76 5.06 -13.53
C ASP A 344 15.65 6.32 -12.65
N TYR A 345 14.90 7.31 -13.17
CA TYR A 345 14.61 8.62 -12.57
C TYR A 345 13.91 8.48 -11.21
N ASP A 346 13.20 7.36 -11.02
CA ASP A 346 12.38 7.09 -9.84
C ASP A 346 13.19 6.59 -8.63
N SER A 347 14.51 6.41 -8.79
CA SER A 347 15.38 5.82 -7.78
C SER A 347 15.86 6.78 -6.67
N ARG A 348 15.75 8.11 -6.87
CA ARG A 348 16.08 9.08 -5.80
C ARG A 348 14.84 9.84 -5.31
N PRO A 349 14.76 10.09 -3.99
CA PRO A 349 13.65 10.82 -3.38
C PRO A 349 13.28 12.12 -4.07
N ILE A 350 14.26 12.98 -4.37
CA ILE A 350 13.97 14.32 -4.88
C ILE A 350 13.36 14.30 -6.29
N PHE A 351 13.76 13.37 -7.15
CA PHE A 351 13.17 13.22 -8.49
C PHE A 351 11.72 12.76 -8.38
N LEU A 352 11.45 11.76 -7.54
CA LEU A 352 10.11 11.26 -7.29
C LEU A 352 9.22 12.31 -6.63
N LEU A 353 9.74 13.09 -5.69
CA LEU A 353 9.00 14.18 -5.05
C LEU A 353 8.55 15.23 -6.08
N CYS A 354 9.47 15.63 -6.97
CA CYS A 354 9.16 16.54 -8.06
C CYS A 354 8.13 15.96 -9.03
N SER A 355 8.17 14.65 -9.33
CA SER A 355 7.22 14.04 -10.26
C SER A 355 5.81 13.93 -9.68
N VAL A 356 5.68 13.54 -8.40
CA VAL A 356 4.40 13.44 -7.67
C VAL A 356 3.74 14.82 -7.56
N TRP A 357 4.51 15.85 -7.21
CA TRP A 357 4.00 17.21 -7.05
C TRP A 357 4.01 18.05 -8.33
N ASN A 358 4.09 17.42 -9.51
CA ASN A 358 4.16 18.16 -10.76
C ASN A 358 2.79 18.64 -11.28
N ARG A 359 1.69 18.35 -10.58
CA ARG A 359 0.32 18.70 -11.00
C ARG A 359 -0.55 19.16 -9.82
N PRO A 360 -0.68 20.49 -9.56
CA PRO A 360 0.00 21.61 -10.22
C PRO A 360 1.50 21.66 -9.90
N PRO A 361 2.34 22.35 -10.70
CA PRO A 361 3.79 22.39 -10.48
C PRO A 361 4.15 22.80 -9.06
N PHE A 362 4.99 22.00 -8.39
CA PHE A 362 5.38 22.20 -6.99
C PHE A 362 5.92 23.60 -6.71
N ILE A 363 6.47 24.25 -7.75
CA ILE A 363 7.02 25.59 -7.65
C ILE A 363 5.96 26.66 -7.36
N LEU A 364 4.67 26.38 -7.57
CA LEU A 364 3.58 27.30 -7.27
C LEU A 364 3.13 27.19 -5.81
N ASP A 365 3.26 26.01 -5.21
CA ASP A 365 2.93 25.77 -3.82
C ASP A 365 4.12 26.15 -2.91
N VAL A 366 3.86 26.99 -1.90
CA VAL A 366 4.92 27.49 -1.00
C VAL A 366 5.45 26.38 -0.09
N GLY A 367 4.59 25.45 0.33
CA GLY A 367 4.98 24.31 1.16
C GLY A 367 5.86 23.35 0.38
N ASN A 368 5.40 22.89 -0.78
CA ASN A 368 6.15 21.98 -1.63
C ASN A 368 7.48 22.59 -2.09
N LEU A 369 7.51 23.86 -2.49
CA LEU A 369 8.75 24.58 -2.79
C LEU A 369 9.70 24.60 -1.60
N GLY A 370 9.18 24.85 -0.40
CA GLY A 370 9.95 24.83 0.83
C GLY A 370 10.55 23.45 1.10
N VAL A 371 9.78 22.38 0.91
CA VAL A 371 10.28 21.01 1.10
C VAL A 371 11.36 20.67 0.07
N ILE A 372 11.16 21.00 -1.21
CA ILE A 372 12.20 20.82 -2.23
C ILE A 372 13.47 21.60 -1.88
N THR A 373 13.32 22.83 -1.39
CA THR A 373 14.44 23.65 -0.91
C THR A 373 15.20 22.95 0.22
N LEU A 374 14.48 22.44 1.23
CA LEU A 374 15.06 21.69 2.34
C LEU A 374 15.85 20.46 1.84
N PHE A 375 15.27 19.68 0.93
CA PHE A 375 15.94 18.50 0.36
C PHE A 375 17.25 18.87 -0.33
N ILE A 376 17.25 19.94 -1.15
CA ILE A 376 18.45 20.41 -1.83
C ILE A 376 19.49 20.90 -0.80
N GLU A 377 19.08 21.66 0.21
CA GLU A 377 19.97 22.16 1.27
C GLU A 377 20.60 21.05 2.12
N ARG A 378 19.91 19.92 2.24
CA ARG A 378 20.38 18.74 2.97
C ARG A 378 21.08 17.72 2.06
N GLY A 379 21.42 18.10 0.83
CA GLY A 379 22.28 17.31 -0.06
C GLY A 379 21.56 16.28 -0.93
N ALA A 380 20.23 16.33 -1.08
CA ALA A 380 19.48 15.36 -1.89
C ALA A 380 19.87 15.36 -3.38
N VAL A 381 20.40 16.48 -3.89
CA VAL A 381 20.85 16.62 -5.29
C VAL A 381 22.34 16.34 -5.48
N LYS A 382 23.06 16.01 -4.40
CA LYS A 382 24.50 15.78 -4.45
C LYS A 382 24.85 14.71 -5.48
N ASP A 383 25.82 15.04 -6.33
CA ASP A 383 26.30 14.20 -7.43
C ASP A 383 25.27 13.91 -8.53
N VAL A 384 24.14 14.63 -8.58
CA VAL A 384 23.11 14.55 -9.64
C VAL A 384 22.54 15.91 -10.04
N GLU A 385 23.24 17.00 -9.76
CA GLU A 385 22.76 18.36 -9.92
C GLU A 385 22.33 18.65 -11.36
N ILE A 386 23.19 18.32 -12.31
CA ILE A 386 22.96 18.59 -13.73
C ILE A 386 21.78 17.78 -14.25
N ARG A 387 21.72 16.51 -13.84
CA ARG A 387 20.58 15.64 -14.14
C ARG A 387 19.28 16.17 -13.53
N PHE A 388 19.31 16.68 -12.30
CA PHE A 388 18.16 17.30 -11.65
C PHE A 388 17.65 18.53 -12.40
N ILE A 389 18.55 19.41 -12.84
CA ILE A 389 18.18 20.57 -13.66
C ILE A 389 17.51 20.09 -14.95
N LYS A 390 18.15 19.17 -15.67
CA LYS A 390 17.67 18.68 -16.97
C LYS A 390 16.31 18.00 -16.88
N ASN A 391 16.10 17.18 -15.85
CA ASN A 391 15.01 16.21 -15.82
C ASN A 391 13.84 16.66 -14.93
N SER A 392 14.10 17.49 -13.92
CA SER A 392 13.07 17.98 -13.01
C SER A 392 12.75 19.45 -13.24
N LEU A 393 13.75 20.32 -13.44
CA LEU A 393 13.47 21.76 -13.53
C LEU A 393 13.10 22.22 -14.95
N ARG A 394 13.78 21.72 -16.00
CA ARG A 394 13.52 22.15 -17.40
C ARG A 394 12.13 21.71 -17.92
N PRO A 395 11.64 20.46 -17.72
CA PRO A 395 10.39 20.01 -18.34
C PRO A 395 9.13 20.64 -17.78
N MET A 396 9.19 21.24 -16.58
CA MET A 396 8.02 21.74 -15.86
C MET A 396 7.39 23.01 -16.43
N MET A 397 7.96 23.59 -17.48
CA MET A 397 7.50 24.85 -18.10
C MET A 397 6.65 24.69 -19.35
N GLY A 398 6.60 23.48 -19.93
CA GLY A 398 5.64 23.18 -21.00
C GLY A 398 4.20 23.01 -20.50
N MET A 399 3.97 23.16 -19.19
CA MET A 399 2.66 23.05 -18.56
C MET A 399 2.05 24.42 -18.36
N ASP A 400 0.79 24.57 -18.77
CA ASP A 400 0.02 25.80 -18.57
C ASP A 400 -0.02 26.17 -17.08
N HIS A 401 0.71 27.22 -16.71
CA HIS A 401 0.65 27.81 -15.38
C HIS A 401 -0.54 28.78 -15.28
N GLU A 402 -1.75 28.30 -15.62
CA GLU A 402 -2.96 29.13 -15.61
C GLU A 402 -3.10 29.83 -14.25
N GLY A 403 -3.07 31.17 -14.28
CA GLY A 403 -3.23 32.02 -13.09
C GLY A 403 -1.95 32.31 -12.29
N ALA A 404 -0.80 31.74 -12.62
CA ALA A 404 0.47 32.10 -11.96
C ALA A 404 1.05 33.41 -12.52
N ILE A 405 1.63 34.24 -11.65
CA ILE A 405 2.36 35.44 -12.06
C ILE A 405 3.74 35.00 -12.58
N PRO A 406 4.08 35.19 -13.88
CA PRO A 406 5.33 34.71 -14.46
C PRO A 406 6.57 35.13 -13.67
N PHE A 407 6.59 36.38 -13.20
CA PHE A 407 7.68 36.90 -12.35
C PHE A 407 7.97 36.03 -11.13
N ASN A 408 6.95 35.56 -10.42
CA ASN A 408 7.12 34.72 -9.22
C ASN A 408 7.68 33.35 -9.58
N VAL A 409 7.23 32.77 -10.70
CA VAL A 409 7.70 31.47 -11.19
C VAL A 409 9.20 31.55 -11.52
N ILE A 410 9.61 32.58 -12.26
CA ILE A 410 11.02 32.81 -12.62
C ILE A 410 11.88 33.01 -11.39
N ALA A 411 11.44 33.86 -10.45
CA ALA A 411 12.18 34.14 -9.23
C ALA A 411 12.43 32.86 -8.41
N ARG A 412 11.43 31.97 -8.35
CA ARG A 412 11.52 30.67 -7.65
C ARG A 412 12.46 29.70 -8.39
N TYR A 413 12.40 29.61 -9.72
CA TYR A 413 13.34 28.78 -10.49
C TYR A 413 14.78 29.27 -10.34
N HIS A 414 14.97 30.59 -10.46
CA HIS A 414 16.29 31.20 -10.28
C HIS A 414 16.84 30.93 -8.87
N PHE A 415 16.00 30.97 -7.84
CA PHE A 415 16.39 30.57 -6.49
C PHE A 415 16.81 29.09 -6.41
N LEU A 416 16.00 28.17 -6.95
CA LEU A 416 16.30 26.73 -6.94
C LEU A 416 17.58 26.40 -7.72
N LEU A 417 17.78 26.99 -8.90
CA LEU A 417 18.99 26.76 -9.70
C LEU A 417 20.26 27.24 -8.96
N LYS A 418 20.19 28.41 -8.30
CA LYS A 418 21.29 28.87 -7.45
C LYS A 418 21.58 27.93 -6.31
N LEU A 419 20.54 27.31 -5.75
CA LEU A 419 20.64 26.36 -4.65
C LEU A 419 21.26 25.03 -5.10
N VAL A 420 20.77 24.47 -6.21
CA VAL A 420 21.29 23.24 -6.82
C VAL A 420 22.75 23.41 -7.20
N LEU A 421 23.09 24.52 -7.87
CA LEU A 421 24.45 24.82 -8.30
C LEU A 421 25.33 25.42 -7.18
N ARG A 422 25.08 25.15 -5.90
CA ARG A 422 26.02 25.54 -4.81
C ARG A 422 27.24 24.63 -4.79
N ASP A 423 28.38 25.15 -4.32
CA ASP A 423 29.65 24.39 -4.26
C ASP A 423 29.55 23.11 -3.42
N ALA A 424 28.67 23.09 -2.41
CA ALA A 424 28.46 21.91 -1.57
C ALA A 424 27.82 20.72 -2.31
N ASN A 425 27.17 20.98 -3.45
CA ASN A 425 26.51 19.98 -4.26
C ASN A 425 27.44 19.53 -5.41
N ILE A 426 28.02 20.49 -6.15
CA ILE A 426 28.80 20.20 -7.35
C ILE A 426 30.07 19.38 -7.05
N SER A 427 30.15 18.17 -7.58
CA SER A 427 31.38 17.38 -7.54
C SER A 427 32.38 17.80 -8.62
N PRO A 428 33.70 17.70 -8.38
CA PRO A 428 34.72 18.12 -9.35
C PRO A 428 34.64 17.36 -10.68
N SER A 429 34.04 16.17 -10.70
CA SER A 429 33.83 15.34 -11.89
C SER A 429 32.72 15.84 -12.81
N MET A 430 31.87 16.77 -12.38
CA MET A 430 30.70 17.21 -13.15
C MET A 430 30.98 18.26 -14.23
N SER A 431 32.24 18.66 -14.44
CA SER A 431 32.55 19.68 -15.45
C SER A 431 32.07 19.29 -16.84
N ASP A 432 32.12 18.00 -17.21
CA ASP A 432 31.69 17.54 -18.53
C ASP A 432 30.16 17.55 -18.65
N GLU A 433 29.43 17.07 -17.63
CA GLU A 433 27.97 17.13 -17.60
C GLU A 433 27.45 18.57 -17.68
N MET A 434 28.08 19.50 -16.97
CA MET A 434 27.78 20.93 -17.06
C MET A 434 27.96 21.49 -18.48
N ASN A 435 29.06 21.10 -19.14
CA ASN A 435 29.33 21.52 -20.51
C ASN A 435 28.29 20.95 -21.48
N ASP A 436 27.88 19.70 -21.26
CA ASP A 436 26.90 19.02 -22.11
C ASP A 436 25.50 19.61 -21.96
N LEU A 437 25.05 19.90 -20.73
CA LEU A 437 23.78 20.60 -20.51
C LEU A 437 23.79 22.00 -21.12
N LEU A 438 24.91 22.74 -20.98
CA LEU A 438 25.05 24.05 -21.61
C LEU A 438 24.95 23.96 -23.15
N ARG A 439 25.58 22.94 -23.76
CA ARG A 439 25.49 22.70 -25.20
C ARG A 439 24.08 22.35 -25.64
N GLU A 440 23.40 21.48 -24.90
CA GLU A 440 22.03 21.07 -25.15
C GLU A 440 21.08 22.29 -25.19
N ILE A 441 21.12 23.12 -24.15
CA ILE A 441 20.30 24.33 -24.07
C ILE A 441 20.59 25.28 -25.24
N VAL A 442 21.86 25.51 -25.56
CA VAL A 442 22.25 26.41 -26.67
C VAL A 442 21.81 25.86 -28.02
N ALA A 443 21.94 24.55 -28.24
CA ALA A 443 21.51 23.90 -29.48
C ALA A 443 19.99 23.99 -29.68
N GLU A 444 19.20 23.82 -28.62
CA GLU A 444 17.73 23.91 -28.67
C GLU A 444 17.21 25.34 -28.87
N THR A 445 17.98 26.35 -28.47
CA THR A 445 17.56 27.76 -28.47
C THR A 445 18.16 28.57 -29.63
N THR A 446 19.02 27.97 -30.44
CA THR A 446 19.61 28.64 -31.60
C THR A 446 18.62 28.63 -32.78
N VAL A 447 18.18 29.81 -33.21
CA VAL A 447 17.34 29.98 -34.41
C VAL A 447 18.18 30.59 -35.53
N GLU A 448 18.18 29.96 -36.72
CA GLU A 448 18.71 30.56 -37.93
C GLU A 448 17.81 31.71 -38.38
N THR A 449 18.20 32.96 -38.09
CA THR A 449 17.50 34.12 -38.64
C THR A 449 18.10 34.52 -39.98
N THR A 450 17.24 34.73 -40.98
CA THR A 450 17.61 34.87 -42.39
C THR A 450 18.31 36.18 -42.75
N GLU A 451 18.46 37.15 -41.85
CA GLU A 451 18.94 38.48 -42.26
C GLU A 451 20.10 39.12 -41.50
N LEU A 452 20.61 38.66 -40.34
CA LEU A 452 21.80 39.33 -39.74
C LEU A 452 22.62 38.52 -38.71
N GLY A 453 22.39 37.22 -38.53
CA GLY A 453 23.19 36.39 -37.62
C GLY A 453 22.36 35.35 -36.87
N LEU A 454 23.03 34.46 -36.14
CA LEU A 454 22.38 33.54 -35.21
C LEU A 454 21.90 34.35 -33.99
N SER A 455 20.71 34.05 -33.46
CA SER A 455 20.20 34.61 -32.20
C SER A 455 19.71 33.47 -31.31
N LEU A 456 19.94 33.60 -29.99
CA LEU A 456 19.35 32.70 -28.99
C LEU A 456 17.91 33.14 -28.70
N ASP A 457 16.93 32.32 -29.06
CA ASP A 457 15.55 32.51 -28.66
C ASP A 457 15.18 31.44 -27.63
N PHE A 458 15.04 31.86 -26.38
CA PHE A 458 14.74 30.95 -25.28
C PHE A 458 13.24 30.72 -25.23
N SER A 459 12.79 29.54 -25.67
CA SER A 459 11.43 29.07 -25.46
C SER A 459 11.16 28.72 -23.98
N ASN A 460 12.22 28.50 -23.19
CA ASN A 460 12.15 28.14 -21.79
C ASN A 460 12.74 29.26 -20.91
N ILE A 461 11.96 29.75 -19.96
CA ILE A 461 12.35 30.84 -19.06
C ILE A 461 13.41 30.45 -18.02
N VAL A 462 13.62 29.14 -17.82
CA VAL A 462 14.64 28.55 -16.95
C VAL A 462 16.00 28.55 -17.63
N ASP A 463 16.03 28.32 -18.94
CA ASP A 463 17.25 28.12 -19.73
C ASP A 463 18.23 29.31 -19.70
N PRO A 464 17.82 30.59 -19.83
CA PRO A 464 18.77 31.70 -19.76
C PRO A 464 19.36 31.86 -18.36
N VAL A 465 18.59 31.54 -17.32
CA VAL A 465 19.10 31.54 -15.93
C VAL A 465 20.06 30.38 -15.72
N ALA A 466 19.72 29.18 -16.19
CA ALA A 466 20.57 28.01 -16.12
C ALA A 466 21.90 28.25 -16.86
N VAL A 467 21.86 28.80 -18.08
CA VAL A 467 23.05 29.15 -18.86
C VAL A 467 23.94 30.14 -18.11
N ALA A 468 23.36 31.21 -17.55
CA ALA A 468 24.13 32.19 -16.79
C ALA A 468 24.86 31.54 -15.61
N LEU A 469 24.16 30.74 -14.81
CA LEU A 469 24.73 30.08 -13.63
C LEU A 469 25.75 28.99 -14.01
N LEU A 470 25.51 28.21 -15.06
CA LEU A 470 26.46 27.22 -15.57
C LEU A 470 27.77 27.90 -16.03
N LEU A 471 27.67 29.03 -16.74
CA LEU A 471 28.81 29.81 -17.20
C LEU A 471 29.59 30.46 -16.04
N GLU A 472 28.90 30.91 -14.99
CA GLU A 472 29.53 31.40 -13.75
C GLU A 472 30.29 30.28 -13.04
N ARG A 473 29.75 29.05 -13.10
CA ARG A 473 30.36 27.85 -12.53
C ARG A 473 31.44 27.23 -13.42
N GLY A 474 31.80 27.87 -14.53
CA GLY A 474 32.93 27.48 -15.35
C GLY A 474 32.61 26.49 -16.48
N ALA A 475 31.33 26.26 -16.79
CA ALA A 475 30.93 25.53 -17.99
C ALA A 475 31.47 26.24 -19.25
N LYS A 476 31.80 25.46 -20.28
CA LYS A 476 32.45 25.88 -21.51
C LYS A 476 31.76 25.29 -22.74
N LEU A 477 31.54 26.15 -23.72
CA LEU A 477 31.21 25.78 -25.09
C LEU A 477 32.49 25.67 -25.92
N ASN A 478 32.67 24.52 -26.56
CA ASN A 478 33.69 24.35 -27.58
C ASN A 478 33.11 24.78 -28.93
N ALA A 479 33.74 25.76 -29.57
CA ALA A 479 33.31 26.38 -30.83
C ALA A 479 33.24 25.41 -32.04
N ALA A 480 33.67 24.16 -31.88
CA ALA A 480 33.81 23.20 -32.98
C ALA A 480 32.51 22.48 -33.36
N VAL A 481 31.42 22.59 -32.57
CA VAL A 481 30.27 21.68 -32.71
C VAL A 481 28.96 22.36 -33.14
N HIS A 482 28.74 23.67 -32.89
CA HIS A 482 27.43 24.32 -33.09
C HIS A 482 27.45 25.70 -33.78
N GLY A 483 28.32 25.89 -34.77
CA GLY A 483 28.47 27.20 -35.40
C GLY A 483 29.27 28.17 -34.52
N SER A 484 29.53 29.37 -35.02
CA SER A 484 30.56 30.31 -34.57
C SER A 484 30.48 30.83 -33.12
N TRP A 485 29.59 30.30 -32.27
CA TRP A 485 29.43 30.75 -30.89
C TRP A 485 30.55 30.22 -30.00
N THR A 486 31.29 31.15 -29.42
CA THR A 486 32.21 30.88 -28.32
C THR A 486 31.49 31.00 -26.97
N THR A 487 32.09 30.45 -25.91
CA THR A 487 31.62 30.66 -24.53
C THR A 487 31.47 32.16 -24.21
N GLN A 488 32.32 33.01 -24.79
CA GLN A 488 32.29 34.45 -24.58
C GLN A 488 31.08 35.11 -25.28
N ASP A 489 30.73 34.65 -26.47
CA ASP A 489 29.57 35.16 -27.22
C ASP A 489 28.26 34.86 -26.49
N VAL A 490 28.10 33.62 -26.01
CA VAL A 490 26.90 33.22 -25.24
C VAL A 490 26.84 33.98 -23.91
N ARG A 491 27.96 34.11 -23.20
CA ARG A 491 28.01 34.90 -21.95
C ARG A 491 27.59 36.35 -22.18
N HIS A 492 28.06 36.98 -23.26
CA HIS A 492 27.73 38.37 -23.57
C HIS A 492 26.24 38.53 -23.92
N ASP A 493 25.70 37.65 -24.77
CA ASP A 493 24.30 37.70 -25.18
C ASP A 493 23.34 37.43 -24.01
N VAL A 494 23.62 36.42 -23.20
CA VAL A 494 22.81 36.07 -22.01
C VAL A 494 22.87 37.17 -20.95
N ALA A 495 24.05 37.75 -20.67
CA ALA A 495 24.17 38.87 -19.74
C ALA A 495 23.37 40.10 -20.22
N SER A 496 23.49 40.46 -21.50
CA SER A 496 22.73 41.55 -22.12
C SER A 496 21.21 41.33 -22.03
N LYS A 497 20.74 40.09 -22.19
CA LYS A 497 19.31 39.73 -22.07
C LYS A 497 18.82 39.76 -20.63
N LEU A 498 19.57 39.18 -19.69
CA LEU A 498 19.24 39.21 -18.26
C LEU A 498 19.27 40.63 -17.68
N GLU A 499 20.17 41.51 -18.14
CA GLU A 499 20.23 42.91 -17.71
C GLU A 499 19.02 43.72 -18.21
N LYS A 500 18.55 43.46 -19.43
CA LYS A 500 17.45 44.21 -20.05
C LYS A 500 16.08 43.72 -19.57
N GLN A 501 15.90 42.40 -19.45
CA GLN A 501 14.63 41.77 -19.12
C GLN A 501 14.84 40.48 -18.31
N PRO A 502 15.23 40.59 -17.02
CA PRO A 502 15.52 39.42 -16.19
C PRO A 502 14.29 38.53 -15.93
N TYR A 503 13.07 39.04 -16.20
CA TYR A 503 11.81 38.38 -15.86
C TYR A 503 10.71 38.50 -16.94
N PHE A 504 11.04 38.97 -18.15
CA PHE A 504 10.09 39.17 -19.25
C PHE A 504 10.68 38.62 -20.56
N ILE A 505 10.89 37.30 -20.61
CA ILE A 505 11.16 36.63 -21.88
C ILE A 505 9.79 36.31 -22.45
N VAL A 506 9.32 37.17 -23.35
CA VAL A 506 8.00 37.04 -23.96
C VAL A 506 8.05 35.87 -24.94
N CYS A 507 7.57 34.71 -24.50
CA CYS A 507 7.11 33.67 -25.40
C CYS A 507 5.73 34.10 -25.93
N ASN A 508 5.66 34.50 -27.20
CA ASN A 508 4.37 34.54 -27.88
C ASN A 508 3.99 33.10 -28.22
N ILE A 509 2.84 32.64 -27.71
CA ILE A 509 2.22 31.35 -28.09
C ILE A 509 1.66 31.46 -29.51
#